data_AF-A0A3T0RN22-F1
#
_entry.id   AF-A0A3T0RN22-F1
#
_cell.length_a   1.000
_cell.length_b   1.000
_cell.length_c   1.000
_cell.angle_alpha   90.00
_cell.angle_beta   90.00
_cell.angle_gamma   90.00
#
_symmetry.space_group_name_H-M   'P 1'
#
loop_
_entity.id
_entity.type
_entity.pdbx_description
1 polymer ?
#
loop_
_entity_poly.entity_id
_entity_poly.type
_entity_poly.pdbx_seq_one_letter_code
_entity_poly.pdbx_strand_id
1 'polypeptide(L)'
;MVLNERGPNETKINLSNSKCEKSRWQMSREVLFSYKPLIGAFMQTYDLQDILNYDHPAVIARFKKDHPDQADHAEILFKDLLRFFWASKKHQHDRKANPTDKLNFVFIMDDEMRYIDQMWHVFLLYTEDYMNFCHKYFNEYLHHQPDIVPTLEKGVVDVAESFSVNLEKFLDYNYDVLGEDVVRRWFAFSSAEQ
;
A
#
# COMPACT_ATOMS: atom_id res chain seq x y z
N MET A 1 60.94 -45.30 21.88
CA MET A 1 60.18 -46.56 21.99
C MET A 1 58.81 -46.20 22.56
N VAL A 2 57.79 -46.10 21.70
CA VAL A 2 56.76 -47.14 21.48
C VAL A 2 55.57 -46.93 22.42
N LEU A 3 54.44 -46.51 21.82
CA LEU A 3 53.03 -46.89 22.01
C LEU A 3 52.49 -46.93 23.46
N ASN A 4 51.47 -46.14 23.81
CA ASN A 4 50.06 -46.25 23.43
C ASN A 4 49.39 -47.62 23.74
N GLU A 5 48.36 -47.51 24.59
CA GLU A 5 47.12 -48.28 24.74
C GLU A 5 46.97 -49.60 25.54
N ARG A 6 45.78 -49.62 26.18
CA ARG A 6 44.84 -50.70 26.58
C ARG A 6 45.14 -51.41 27.90
N GLY A 7 44.20 -51.59 28.83
CA GLY A 7 42.72 -51.45 28.94
C GLY A 7 42.33 -52.14 30.27
N PRO A 8 41.16 -52.77 30.46
CA PRO A 8 39.75 -52.44 30.14
C PRO A 8 38.93 -52.32 31.48
N ASN A 9 37.64 -51.96 31.52
CA ASN A 9 36.54 -52.88 31.27
C ASN A 9 35.17 -52.17 31.14
N GLU A 10 34.37 -52.71 30.23
CA GLU A 10 33.07 -52.24 29.76
C GLU A 10 31.92 -52.73 30.66
N THR A 11 30.81 -52.00 30.69
CA THR A 11 29.51 -52.62 30.35
C THR A 11 28.59 -51.58 29.72
N LYS A 12 28.18 -51.87 28.49
CA LYS A 12 27.25 -51.13 27.64
C LYS A 12 25.81 -51.50 28.02
N ILE A 13 24.89 -50.53 27.99
CA ILE A 13 23.54 -50.77 27.46
C ILE A 13 23.20 -49.59 26.54
N ASN A 14 22.89 -49.95 25.30
CA ASN A 14 22.47 -49.06 24.22
C ASN A 14 20.96 -49.29 24.05
N LEU A 15 20.18 -48.26 23.70
CA LEU A 15 19.30 -48.28 22.52
C LEU A 15 18.45 -46.99 22.40
N SER A 16 18.59 -46.42 21.20
CA SER A 16 17.62 -45.65 20.41
C SER A 16 17.20 -44.23 20.83
N ASN A 17 17.83 -43.26 20.16
CA ASN A 17 17.21 -42.23 19.31
C ASN A 17 15.69 -42.04 19.46
N SER A 18 15.24 -40.83 19.82
CA SER A 18 14.73 -39.86 18.82
C SER A 18 14.07 -38.62 19.46
N LYS A 19 14.54 -37.47 18.98
CA LYS A 19 13.82 -36.25 18.58
C LYS A 19 12.67 -35.73 19.48
N CYS A 20 12.99 -34.65 20.18
CA CYS A 20 12.32 -33.34 20.07
C CYS A 20 10.80 -33.37 19.89
N GLU A 21 10.08 -33.40 21.02
CA GLU A 21 8.64 -33.14 21.08
C GLU A 21 8.35 -31.66 20.85
N LYS A 22 7.92 -31.31 19.64
CA LYS A 22 7.04 -30.16 19.41
C LYS A 22 5.61 -30.68 19.28
N SER A 23 4.83 -30.44 20.32
CA SER A 23 3.36 -30.55 20.35
C SER A 23 2.76 -29.79 19.17
N ARG A 24 2.12 -30.48 18.20
CA ARG A 24 0.72 -30.95 18.19
C ARG A 24 -0.29 -29.80 18.04
N TRP A 25 -0.41 -29.30 16.81
CA TRP A 25 -1.68 -28.83 16.22
C TRP A 25 -1.82 -29.52 14.86
N GLN A 26 -2.41 -30.72 14.85
CA GLN A 26 -2.96 -31.31 13.63
C GLN A 26 -4.43 -30.91 13.56
N MET A 27 -4.77 -30.03 12.62
CA MET A 27 -6.14 -29.92 12.13
C MET A 27 -6.23 -30.65 10.78
N SER A 28 -7.32 -31.40 10.66
CA SER A 28 -7.63 -32.42 9.67
C SER A 28 -7.69 -31.91 8.23
N ARG A 29 -7.20 -32.76 7.31
CA ARG A 29 -7.02 -32.50 5.86
C ARG A 29 -8.28 -32.72 5.01
N GLU A 30 -9.47 -32.64 5.58
CA GLU A 30 -10.72 -32.88 4.86
C GLU A 30 -11.76 -31.81 5.14
N VAL A 31 -11.57 -30.63 4.54
CA VAL A 31 -12.66 -29.81 4.00
C VAL A 31 -12.16 -29.27 2.66
N LEU A 32 -12.14 -30.15 1.65
CA LEU A 32 -11.97 -29.75 0.26
C LEU A 32 -13.27 -29.06 -0.19
N PHE A 33 -13.40 -27.78 0.15
CA PHE A 33 -14.44 -26.94 -0.43
C PHE A 33 -14.05 -26.68 -1.88
N SER A 34 -14.82 -27.25 -2.79
CA SER A 34 -14.71 -27.08 -4.23
C SER A 34 -14.93 -25.61 -4.59
N TYR A 35 -13.87 -24.81 -4.63
CA TYR A 35 -13.90 -23.51 -5.29
C TYR A 35 -13.48 -23.69 -6.74
N LYS A 36 -14.48 -23.79 -7.61
CA LYS A 36 -14.29 -23.51 -9.04
C LYS A 36 -13.90 -22.04 -9.18
N PRO A 37 -12.82 -21.70 -9.91
CA PRO A 37 -12.50 -20.31 -10.16
C PRO A 37 -13.58 -19.74 -11.08
N LEU A 38 -14.33 -18.74 -10.60
CA LEU A 38 -15.14 -17.91 -11.47
C LEU A 38 -14.18 -17.14 -12.36
N ILE A 39 -14.19 -17.51 -13.63
CA ILE A 39 -13.57 -16.83 -14.75
C ILE A 39 -14.09 -15.38 -14.74
N GLY A 40 -13.21 -14.41 -14.50
CA GLY A 40 -13.46 -12.98 -14.69
C GLY A 40 -14.17 -12.26 -13.55
N ALA A 41 -13.50 -12.10 -12.40
CA ALA A 41 -13.86 -11.02 -11.48
C ALA A 41 -13.49 -9.68 -12.14
N PHE A 42 -14.45 -9.08 -12.86
CA PHE A 42 -14.42 -7.67 -13.18
C PHE A 42 -14.32 -6.91 -11.84
N MET A 43 -13.16 -6.33 -11.53
CA MET A 43 -13.10 -5.30 -10.50
C MET A 43 -13.98 -4.16 -11.01
N GLN A 44 -15.14 -3.93 -10.39
CA GLN A 44 -15.86 -2.68 -10.58
C GLN A 44 -14.98 -1.59 -9.99
N THR A 45 -14.23 -0.89 -10.84
CA THR A 45 -13.73 0.43 -10.47
C THR A 45 -14.96 1.32 -10.40
N TYR A 46 -15.34 1.75 -9.20
CA TYR A 46 -16.46 2.66 -9.01
C TYR A 46 -16.19 3.97 -9.76
N ASP A 47 -17.27 4.62 -10.20
CA ASP A 47 -17.15 5.91 -10.88
C ASP A 47 -16.52 6.96 -9.96
N LEU A 48 -15.71 7.85 -10.54
CA LEU A 48 -15.04 8.90 -9.78
C LEU A 48 -16.06 9.80 -9.07
N GLN A 49 -17.23 10.06 -9.65
CA GLN A 49 -18.24 10.90 -9.00
C GLN A 49 -18.85 10.21 -7.78
N ASP A 50 -19.06 8.89 -7.84
CA ASP A 50 -19.64 8.13 -6.72
C ASP A 50 -18.77 8.15 -5.48
N ILE A 51 -17.44 8.04 -5.65
CA ILE A 51 -16.50 8.15 -4.53
C ILE A 51 -16.41 9.59 -4.04
N LEU A 52 -16.44 10.59 -4.93
CA LEU A 52 -16.42 12.00 -4.56
C LEU A 52 -17.68 12.47 -3.81
N ASN A 53 -18.77 11.72 -3.85
CA ASN A 53 -19.96 11.96 -3.02
C ASN A 53 -19.79 11.49 -1.56
N TYR A 54 -18.71 10.77 -1.22
CA TYR A 54 -18.43 10.41 0.16
C TYR A 54 -17.94 11.61 0.96
N ASP A 55 -18.54 11.83 2.13
CA ASP A 55 -18.20 12.90 3.07
C ASP A 55 -17.96 12.34 4.46
N HIS A 56 -17.04 12.95 5.21
CA HIS A 56 -16.74 12.56 6.58
C HIS A 56 -16.47 13.80 7.45
N PRO A 57 -17.51 14.49 7.96
CA PRO A 57 -17.36 15.75 8.69
C PRO A 57 -16.40 15.67 9.90
N ALA A 58 -16.33 14.53 10.58
CA ALA A 58 -15.40 14.35 11.70
C ALA A 58 -13.92 14.32 11.29
N VAL A 59 -13.58 13.70 10.14
CA VAL A 59 -12.22 13.72 9.56
C VAL A 59 -11.85 15.15 9.20
N ILE A 60 -12.75 15.87 8.52
CA ILE A 60 -12.55 17.28 8.16
C ILE A 60 -12.31 18.12 9.42
N ALA A 61 -13.18 18.01 10.42
CA ALA A 61 -13.06 18.78 11.66
C ALA A 61 -11.76 18.50 12.40
N ARG A 62 -11.32 17.24 12.42
CA ARG A 62 -10.04 16.86 13.02
C ARG A 62 -8.85 17.40 12.22
N PHE A 63 -8.88 17.28 10.89
CA PHE A 63 -7.83 17.84 10.04
C PHE A 63 -7.68 19.35 10.26
N LYS A 64 -8.78 20.12 10.28
CA LYS A 64 -8.76 21.56 10.55
C LYS A 64 -8.14 21.90 11.92
N LYS A 65 -8.34 21.05 12.92
CA LYS A 65 -7.77 21.21 14.26
C LYS A 65 -6.26 20.92 14.27
N ASP A 66 -5.85 19.87 13.58
CA ASP A 66 -4.46 19.39 13.58
C ASP A 66 -3.58 20.22 12.61
N HIS A 67 -4.18 20.83 11.57
CA HIS A 67 -3.53 21.62 10.51
C HIS A 67 -4.26 22.97 10.28
N PRO A 68 -4.22 23.90 11.24
CA PRO A 68 -4.97 25.15 11.16
C PRO A 68 -4.56 26.07 10.00
N ASP A 69 -3.32 25.97 9.53
CA ASP A 69 -2.80 26.67 8.34
C ASP A 69 -3.45 26.22 7.03
N GLN A 70 -4.02 25.01 7.01
CA GLN A 70 -4.74 24.44 5.86
C GLN A 70 -6.24 24.27 6.11
N ALA A 71 -6.78 24.90 7.15
CA ALA A 71 -8.18 24.71 7.53
C ALA A 71 -9.17 25.07 6.41
N ASP A 72 -8.87 26.11 5.62
CA ASP A 72 -9.71 26.55 4.49
C ASP A 72 -9.68 25.56 3.30
N HIS A 73 -8.67 24.69 3.25
CA HIS A 73 -8.49 23.70 2.18
C HIS A 73 -8.94 22.28 2.59
N ALA A 74 -9.38 22.06 3.84
CA ALA A 74 -9.62 20.71 4.35
C ALA A 74 -10.61 19.90 3.50
N GLU A 75 -11.71 20.51 3.07
CA GLU A 75 -12.71 19.85 2.23
C GLU A 75 -12.14 19.45 0.88
N ILE A 76 -11.38 20.33 0.22
CA ILE A 76 -10.79 20.01 -1.09
C ILE A 76 -9.66 18.99 -0.97
N LEU A 77 -8.85 19.06 0.10
CA LEU A 77 -7.80 18.07 0.41
C LEU A 77 -8.40 16.69 0.66
N PHE A 78 -9.54 16.60 1.35
CA PHE A 78 -10.25 15.34 1.51
C PHE A 78 -10.72 14.79 0.16
N LYS A 79 -11.31 15.62 -0.70
CA LYS A 79 -11.69 15.18 -2.05
C LYS A 79 -10.48 14.77 -2.88
N ASP A 80 -9.35 15.46 -2.76
CA ASP A 80 -8.12 15.12 -3.46
C ASP A 80 -7.51 13.81 -2.93
N LEU A 81 -7.66 13.46 -1.65
CA LEU A 81 -7.36 12.13 -1.12
C LEU A 81 -8.24 11.04 -1.77
N LEU A 82 -9.54 11.30 -1.94
CA LEU A 82 -10.44 10.35 -2.62
C LEU A 82 -10.04 10.16 -4.10
N ARG A 83 -9.65 11.26 -4.78
CA ARG A 83 -9.10 11.19 -6.15
C ARG A 83 -7.84 10.36 -6.20
N PHE A 84 -6.93 10.55 -5.24
CA PHE A 84 -5.70 9.78 -5.12
C PHE A 84 -5.99 8.27 -5.02
N PHE A 85 -6.88 7.85 -4.11
CA PHE A 85 -7.27 6.45 -3.98
C PHE A 85 -7.84 5.88 -5.27
N TRP A 86 -8.78 6.60 -5.89
CA TRP A 86 -9.40 6.18 -7.13
C TRP A 86 -8.37 6.04 -8.26
N ALA A 87 -7.54 7.06 -8.47
CA ALA A 87 -6.53 7.06 -9.53
C ALA A 87 -5.47 5.98 -9.31
N SER A 88 -5.08 5.70 -8.07
CA SER A 88 -4.16 4.60 -7.74
C SER A 88 -4.73 3.23 -8.14
N LYS A 89 -6.03 3.00 -7.91
CA LYS A 89 -6.70 1.73 -8.26
C LYS A 89 -7.01 1.64 -9.74
N LYS A 90 -7.38 2.76 -10.37
CA LYS A 90 -7.53 2.84 -11.81
C LYS A 90 -6.20 2.54 -12.52
N HIS A 91 -5.08 3.08 -12.04
CA HIS A 91 -3.74 2.78 -12.57
C HIS A 91 -3.42 1.29 -12.47
N GLN A 92 -3.64 0.68 -11.30
CA GLN A 92 -3.43 -0.76 -11.10
C GLN A 92 -4.27 -1.60 -12.08
N HIS A 93 -5.53 -1.22 -12.28
CA HIS A 93 -6.44 -1.87 -13.22
C HIS A 93 -5.95 -1.71 -14.68
N ASP A 94 -5.71 -0.48 -15.11
CA ASP A 94 -5.28 -0.15 -16.48
C ASP A 94 -3.95 -0.85 -16.82
N ARG A 95 -2.99 -0.86 -15.90
CA ARG A 95 -1.70 -1.55 -16.06
C ARG A 95 -1.88 -3.06 -16.21
N LYS A 96 -2.82 -3.65 -15.47
CA LYS A 96 -3.12 -5.09 -15.56
C LYS A 96 -3.85 -5.43 -16.86
N ALA A 97 -4.74 -4.56 -17.31
CA ALA A 97 -5.54 -4.75 -18.53
C ALA A 97 -4.72 -4.53 -19.80
N ASN A 98 -3.82 -3.55 -19.80
CA ASN A 98 -2.99 -3.19 -20.94
C ASN A 98 -1.57 -2.77 -20.49
N PRO A 99 -0.68 -3.73 -20.18
CA PRO A 99 0.65 -3.43 -19.67
C PRO A 99 1.51 -2.76 -20.76
N THR A 100 1.71 -1.45 -20.62
CA THR A 100 2.56 -0.63 -21.50
C THR A 100 3.63 0.08 -20.67
N ASP A 101 4.70 0.53 -21.34
CA ASP A 101 5.75 1.31 -20.65
C ASP A 101 5.21 2.59 -20.00
N LYS A 102 4.20 3.24 -20.62
CA LYS A 102 3.53 4.42 -20.06
C LYS A 102 2.86 4.16 -18.70
N LEU A 103 2.39 2.94 -18.48
CA LEU A 103 1.78 2.52 -17.22
C LEU A 103 2.78 1.85 -16.27
N ASN A 104 4.03 1.66 -16.70
CA ASN A 104 5.10 1.09 -15.89
C ASN A 104 5.74 2.16 -15.01
N PHE A 105 5.00 2.55 -13.98
CA PHE A 105 5.45 3.42 -12.90
C PHE A 105 4.82 2.98 -11.58
N VAL A 106 5.35 3.49 -10.48
CA VAL A 106 4.82 3.33 -9.13
C VAL A 106 3.96 4.54 -8.82
N PHE A 107 2.74 4.30 -8.33
CA PHE A 107 1.85 5.35 -7.88
C PHE A 107 2.36 5.87 -6.53
N ILE A 108 2.87 7.11 -6.50
CA ILE A 108 3.58 7.68 -5.35
C ILE A 108 2.71 8.73 -4.63
N MET A 109 2.90 8.85 -3.32
CA MET A 109 2.53 10.04 -2.55
C MET A 109 3.79 10.87 -2.40
N ASP A 110 3.88 11.95 -3.16
CA ASP A 110 5.06 12.82 -3.20
C ASP A 110 5.08 13.81 -2.01
N ASP A 111 6.25 14.31 -1.61
CA ASP A 111 6.38 15.22 -0.46
C ASP A 111 5.59 16.53 -0.67
N GLU A 112 5.48 16.97 -1.92
CA GLU A 112 4.69 18.13 -2.33
C GLU A 112 3.19 17.93 -2.05
N MET A 113 2.75 16.67 -1.96
CA MET A 113 1.39 16.24 -1.64
C MET A 113 1.17 16.04 -0.14
N ARG A 114 2.10 16.46 0.74
CA ARG A 114 2.08 16.21 2.19
C ARG A 114 0.74 16.45 2.90
N TYR A 115 -0.05 17.42 2.47
CA TYR A 115 -1.34 17.69 3.13
C TYR A 115 -2.44 16.70 2.73
N ILE A 116 -2.34 16.09 1.55
CA ILE A 116 -3.18 14.95 1.16
C ILE A 116 -2.78 13.72 1.99
N ASP A 117 -1.48 13.52 2.19
CA ASP A 117 -0.95 12.44 3.04
C ASP A 117 -1.37 12.61 4.51
N GLN A 118 -1.27 13.82 5.06
CA GLN A 118 -1.77 14.16 6.41
C GLN A 118 -3.29 13.94 6.52
N MET A 119 -4.07 14.27 5.49
CA MET A 119 -5.50 13.96 5.45
C MET A 119 -5.74 12.44 5.50
N TRP A 120 -4.91 11.63 4.83
CA TRP A 120 -4.98 10.18 4.93
C TRP A 120 -4.68 9.70 6.35
N HIS A 121 -3.64 10.23 6.98
CA HIS A 121 -3.34 9.93 8.38
C HIS A 121 -4.51 10.22 9.32
N VAL A 122 -5.19 11.36 9.15
CA VAL A 122 -6.39 11.68 9.92
C VAL A 122 -7.50 10.66 9.66
N PHE A 123 -7.75 10.28 8.40
CA PHE A 123 -8.80 9.32 8.05
C PHE A 123 -8.55 7.93 8.63
N LEU A 124 -7.29 7.45 8.64
CA LEU A 124 -6.91 6.17 9.24
C LEU A 124 -7.30 6.05 10.73
N LEU A 125 -7.39 7.17 11.46
CA LEU A 125 -7.75 7.18 12.87
C LEU A 125 -9.25 6.90 13.11
N TYR A 126 -10.07 7.01 12.06
CA TYR A 126 -11.48 6.60 12.06
C TYR A 126 -11.58 5.19 11.47
N THR A 127 -10.96 4.23 12.15
CA THR A 127 -10.65 2.90 11.60
C THR A 127 -11.87 2.15 11.07
N GLU A 128 -13.01 2.19 11.77
CA GLU A 128 -14.25 1.56 11.32
C GLU A 128 -14.77 2.20 10.02
N ASP A 129 -14.89 3.53 9.99
CA ASP A 129 -15.36 4.27 8.82
C ASP A 129 -14.41 4.12 7.63
N TYR A 130 -13.10 4.14 7.89
CA TYR A 130 -12.07 3.92 6.87
C TYR A 130 -12.14 2.51 6.29
N MET A 131 -12.23 1.47 7.12
CA MET A 131 -12.41 0.08 6.64
C MET A 131 -13.70 -0.06 5.82
N ASN A 132 -14.81 0.51 6.29
CA ASN A 132 -16.09 0.47 5.60
C ASN A 132 -16.02 1.21 4.25
N PHE A 133 -15.39 2.38 4.22
CA PHE A 133 -15.11 3.12 2.99
C PHE A 133 -14.28 2.29 2.01
N CYS A 134 -13.16 1.72 2.47
CA CYS A 134 -12.26 0.92 1.65
C CYS A 134 -12.97 -0.31 1.05
N HIS A 135 -13.71 -1.07 1.86
CA HIS A 135 -14.49 -2.20 1.38
C HIS A 135 -15.60 -1.79 0.42
N LYS A 136 -16.31 -0.69 0.71
CA LYS A 136 -17.37 -0.19 -0.15
C LYS A 136 -16.85 0.18 -1.54
N TYR A 137 -15.79 0.98 -1.63
CA TYR A 137 -15.34 1.56 -2.91
C TYR A 137 -14.21 0.80 -3.60
N PHE A 138 -13.53 -0.12 -2.92
CA PHE A 138 -12.39 -0.83 -3.49
C PHE A 138 -12.43 -2.34 -3.25
N ASN A 139 -13.36 -2.83 -2.43
CA ASN A 139 -13.46 -4.24 -2.03
C ASN A 139 -12.15 -4.80 -1.44
N GLU A 140 -11.34 -3.91 -0.85
CA GLU A 140 -10.09 -4.24 -0.18
C GLU A 140 -9.71 -3.11 0.79
N TYR A 141 -8.84 -3.40 1.76
CA TYR A 141 -8.28 -2.37 2.62
C TYR A 141 -7.13 -1.65 1.91
N LEU A 142 -7.20 -0.31 1.83
CA LEU A 142 -6.10 0.47 1.27
C LEU A 142 -5.02 0.67 2.34
N HIS A 143 -3.88 0.01 2.16
CA HIS A 143 -2.74 0.16 3.05
C HIS A 143 -2.00 1.47 2.75
N HIS A 144 -1.87 2.32 3.77
CA HIS A 144 -0.90 3.41 3.74
C HIS A 144 0.50 2.81 3.83
N GLN A 145 1.39 3.26 2.96
CA GLN A 145 2.80 2.85 2.93
C GLN A 145 3.64 4.12 3.03
N PRO A 146 4.21 4.42 4.21
CA PRO A 146 5.18 5.49 4.31
C PRO A 146 6.40 5.11 3.47
N ASP A 147 6.98 6.10 2.79
CA ASP A 147 8.22 5.96 2.03
C ASP A 147 8.13 4.85 0.96
N ILE A 148 7.35 5.06 -0.11
CA ILE A 148 7.37 4.17 -1.31
C ILE A 148 8.59 4.48 -2.21
N VAL A 149 9.13 5.70 -2.13
CA VAL A 149 10.34 6.15 -2.85
C VAL A 149 11.55 5.18 -2.72
N PRO A 150 11.83 4.53 -1.56
CA PRO A 150 12.91 3.54 -1.40
C PRO A 150 12.84 2.33 -2.33
N THR A 151 11.67 2.04 -2.94
CA THR A 151 11.60 0.96 -3.95
C THR A 151 12.10 1.38 -5.34
N LEU A 152 12.18 2.69 -5.62
CA LEU A 152 12.86 3.22 -6.81
C LEU A 152 14.39 3.18 -6.67
N GLU A 153 14.90 3.03 -5.45
CA GLU A 153 16.34 3.02 -5.13
C GLU A 153 17.01 1.64 -5.34
N LYS A 154 16.25 0.54 -5.37
CA LYS A 154 16.84 -0.82 -5.43
C LYS A 154 17.29 -1.19 -6.84
N GLY A 155 18.55 -0.88 -7.14
CA GLY A 155 19.30 -1.45 -8.27
C GLY A 155 19.43 -0.54 -9.50
N VAL A 156 19.10 0.75 -9.38
CA VAL A 156 19.27 1.72 -10.47
C VAL A 156 20.58 2.49 -10.29
N VAL A 157 21.35 2.63 -11.36
CA VAL A 157 22.65 3.32 -11.39
C VAL A 157 22.51 4.83 -11.15
N ASP A 158 21.29 5.37 -11.35
CA ASP A 158 20.92 6.75 -11.05
C ASP A 158 19.49 6.81 -10.45
N VAL A 159 19.41 7.04 -9.14
CA VAL A 159 18.15 7.13 -8.39
C VAL A 159 17.34 8.36 -8.80
N ALA A 160 18.01 9.48 -9.11
CA ALA A 160 17.34 10.73 -9.44
C ALA A 160 16.69 10.65 -10.82
N GLU A 161 17.37 10.02 -11.79
CA GLU A 161 16.80 9.76 -13.12
C GLU A 161 15.57 8.83 -13.02
N SER A 162 15.68 7.75 -12.24
CA SER A 162 14.58 6.81 -11.99
C SER A 162 13.34 7.50 -11.41
N PHE A 163 13.55 8.35 -10.41
CA PHE A 163 12.48 9.11 -9.78
C PHE A 163 11.84 10.11 -10.74
N SER A 164 12.65 10.86 -11.50
CA SER A 164 12.15 11.85 -12.46
C SER A 164 11.28 11.21 -13.54
N VAL A 165 11.71 10.05 -14.07
CA VAL A 165 10.92 9.28 -15.06
C VAL A 165 9.62 8.75 -14.44
N ASN A 166 9.67 8.30 -13.17
CA ASN A 166 8.45 7.85 -12.47
C ASN A 166 7.47 9.01 -12.26
N LEU A 167 7.97 10.16 -11.83
CA LEU A 167 7.17 11.37 -11.59
C LEU A 167 6.53 11.86 -12.90
N GLU A 168 7.28 11.90 -14.01
CA GLU A 168 6.74 12.28 -15.32
C GLU A 168 5.55 11.39 -15.71
N LYS A 169 5.73 10.05 -15.65
CA LYS A 169 4.64 9.10 -15.95
C LYS A 169 3.46 9.23 -14.99
N PHE A 170 3.73 9.50 -13.72
CA PHE A 170 2.70 9.74 -12.70
C PHE A 170 1.89 10.99 -13.01
N LEU A 171 2.55 12.10 -13.34
CA LEU A 171 1.92 13.37 -13.67
C LEU A 171 1.09 13.25 -14.95
N ASP A 172 1.65 12.67 -16.01
CA ASP A 172 0.96 12.44 -17.29
C ASP A 172 -0.33 11.63 -17.08
N TYR A 173 -0.23 10.51 -16.35
CA TYR A 173 -1.38 9.66 -16.09
C TYR A 173 -2.47 10.40 -15.30
N ASN A 174 -2.09 11.13 -14.24
CA ASN A 174 -3.06 11.87 -13.44
C ASN A 174 -3.66 13.05 -14.21
N TYR A 175 -2.90 13.69 -15.11
CA TYR A 175 -3.42 14.72 -16.00
C TYR A 175 -4.53 14.16 -16.89
N ASP A 176 -4.29 13.00 -17.51
CA ASP A 176 -5.26 12.34 -18.39
C ASP A 176 -6.55 11.91 -17.65
N VAL A 177 -6.44 11.42 -16.42
CA VAL A 177 -7.59 10.81 -15.71
C VAL A 177 -8.30 11.73 -14.73
N LEU A 178 -7.64 12.78 -14.23
CA LEU A 178 -8.19 13.71 -13.24
C LEU A 178 -8.25 15.16 -13.74
N GLY A 179 -7.49 15.50 -14.79
CA GLY A 179 -7.41 16.84 -15.34
C GLY A 179 -6.40 17.76 -14.65
N GLU A 180 -6.03 18.81 -15.38
CA GLU A 180 -4.98 19.76 -15.00
C GLU A 180 -5.19 20.41 -13.63
N ASP A 181 -6.41 20.86 -13.33
CA ASP A 181 -6.72 21.58 -12.10
C ASP A 181 -6.44 20.72 -10.86
N VAL A 182 -6.67 19.41 -10.94
CA VAL A 182 -6.39 18.48 -9.84
C VAL A 182 -4.89 18.33 -9.65
N VAL A 183 -4.16 18.05 -10.74
CA VAL A 183 -2.71 17.88 -10.69
C VAL A 183 -2.04 19.15 -10.16
N ARG A 184 -2.41 20.34 -10.66
CA ARG A 184 -1.85 21.60 -10.15
C ARG A 184 -2.08 21.77 -8.65
N ARG A 185 -3.28 21.46 -8.13
CA ARG A 185 -3.57 21.58 -6.69
C ARG A 185 -2.71 20.66 -5.84
N TRP A 186 -2.44 19.44 -6.29
CA TRP A 186 -1.63 18.48 -5.54
C TRP A 186 -0.21 19.01 -5.27
N PHE A 187 0.32 19.87 -6.14
CA PHE A 187 1.66 20.45 -6.02
C PHE A 187 1.67 21.95 -5.65
N ALA A 188 0.49 22.57 -5.47
CA ALA A 188 0.36 24.00 -5.19
C ALA A 188 0.67 24.36 -3.74
N PHE A 189 0.58 23.40 -2.81
CA PHE A 189 0.80 23.65 -1.37
C PHE A 189 2.28 23.56 -0.97
N SER A 190 3.19 23.41 -1.95
CA SER A 190 4.63 23.31 -1.74
C SER A 190 5.31 24.63 -1.34
N SER A 191 4.61 25.76 -1.39
CA SER A 191 5.20 27.07 -1.07
C SER A 191 5.09 27.44 0.42
N ALA A 192 6.11 27.08 1.19
CA ALA A 192 6.59 27.93 2.26
C ALA A 192 8.11 27.82 2.28
N GLU A 193 8.77 28.88 1.81
CA GLU A 193 10.15 29.21 2.18
C GLU A 193 10.33 28.95 3.69
N GLN A 194 11.29 28.08 4.03
CA GLN A 194 11.96 28.11 5.33
C GLN A 194 13.33 28.74 5.13
#